data_AF-A0A946CT52-F1
#
_entry.id   AF-A0A946CT52-F1
#
_cell.length_a   1.000
_cell.length_b   1.000
_cell.length_c   1.000
_cell.angle_alpha   90.00
_cell.angle_beta   90.00
_cell.angle_gamma   90.00
#
_symmetry.space_group_name_H-M   'P 1'
#
loop_
_entity.id
_entity.type
_entity.pdbx_description
1 polymer ?
#
loop_
_entity_poly.entity_id
_entity_poly.type
_entity_poly.pdbx_seq_one_letter_code
_entity_poly.pdbx_strand_id
1 'polypeptide(L)'
;DIPTIGIGASPACDGQILVTEDLVGLFTDFTPKFVKRYADLGQQIADAAKSYSDDVRSGVFPGPEHCFAMRPGADDDDSADD
;
A
#
# COMPACT_ATOMS: atom_id res chain seq x y z
N ASP A 1 -34.90 16.27 10.40
CA ASP A 1 -33.80 15.72 11.23
C ASP A 1 -32.49 15.71 10.46
N ILE A 2 -31.37 15.77 11.17
CA ILE A 2 -30.01 15.76 10.61
C ILE A 2 -29.40 14.38 10.90
N PRO A 3 -28.95 13.62 9.90
CA PRO A 3 -28.30 12.32 10.09
C PRO A 3 -27.01 12.43 10.92
N THR A 4 -26.75 11.41 11.73
CA THR A 4 -25.56 11.28 12.58
C THR A 4 -24.64 10.16 12.09
N ILE A 5 -23.34 10.42 12.06
CA ILE A 5 -22.30 9.43 11.70
C ILE A 5 -21.40 9.19 12.91
N GLY A 6 -21.30 7.93 13.35
CA GLY A 6 -20.52 7.53 14.52
C GLY A 6 -19.18 6.88 14.18
N ILE A 7 -18.16 7.13 15.02
CA ILE A 7 -16.92 6.34 15.11
C ILE A 7 -16.66 6.05 16.58
N GLY A 8 -16.64 4.76 16.96
CA GLY A 8 -16.61 4.37 18.38
C GLY A 8 -17.78 4.89 19.22
N ALA A 9 -18.90 5.22 18.56
CA ALA A 9 -20.13 5.68 19.18
C ALA A 9 -21.12 4.51 19.34
N SER A 10 -22.40 4.84 19.52
CA SER A 10 -23.49 3.87 19.58
C SER A 10 -23.82 3.30 18.20
N PRO A 11 -24.26 2.03 18.09
CA PRO A 11 -24.88 1.50 16.88
C PRO A 11 -26.19 2.22 16.51
N ALA A 12 -26.70 3.11 17.36
CA ALA A 12 -27.88 3.92 17.10
C ALA A 12 -27.64 5.15 16.20
N CYS A 13 -26.39 5.45 15.80
CA CYS A 13 -26.16 6.47 14.76
C CYS A 13 -26.69 5.99 13.40
N ASP A 14 -27.14 6.92 12.57
CA ASP A 14 -27.73 6.63 11.24
C ASP A 14 -26.71 6.03 10.26
N GLY A 15 -25.42 6.27 10.50
CA GLY A 15 -24.32 5.63 9.80
C GLY A 15 -23.09 5.50 10.70
N GLN A 16 -22.09 4.77 10.19
CA GLN A 16 -20.83 4.52 10.88
C GLN A 16 -19.66 4.81 9.96
N ILE A 17 -18.54 5.24 10.54
CA ILE A 17 -17.28 5.46 9.84
C ILE A 17 -16.13 4.82 10.62
N LEU A 18 -15.12 4.35 9.88
CA LEU A 18 -13.82 3.93 10.39
C LEU A 18 -12.74 4.52 9.49
N VAL A 19 -11.54 4.69 10.03
CA VAL A 19 -10.34 5.01 9.26
C VAL A 19 -9.98 3.77 8.42
N THR A 20 -9.68 3.96 7.13
CA THR A 20 -9.42 2.85 6.20
C THR A 20 -8.26 1.98 6.69
N GLU A 21 -7.19 2.61 7.16
CA GLU A 21 -5.98 1.97 7.66
C GLU A 21 -6.26 1.07 8.87
N ASP A 22 -7.14 1.51 9.79
CA ASP A 22 -7.59 0.71 10.93
C ASP A 22 -8.47 -0.45 10.47
N LEU A 23 -9.37 -0.19 9.51
CA LEU A 23 -10.28 -1.19 8.95
C LEU A 23 -9.52 -2.32 8.25
N VAL A 24 -8.47 -2.00 7.49
CA VAL A 24 -7.67 -2.97 6.75
C VAL A 24 -6.48 -3.53 7.54
N GLY A 25 -6.28 -3.09 8.78
CA GLY A 25 -5.17 -3.55 9.62
C GLY A 25 -3.81 -3.17 9.04
N LEU A 26 -3.65 -1.94 8.54
CA LEU A 26 -2.39 -1.47 7.96
C LEU A 26 -1.31 -1.30 9.04
N PHE A 27 -1.70 -0.84 10.23
CA PHE A 27 -0.81 -0.69 11.37
C PHE A 27 -1.20 -1.68 12.47
N THR A 28 -0.22 -2.38 13.02
CA THR A 28 -0.46 -3.48 13.97
C THR A 28 -0.20 -3.10 15.42
N ASP A 29 0.62 -2.07 15.66
CA ASP A 29 1.10 -1.66 16.99
C ASP A 29 -0.02 -1.19 17.93
N PHE A 30 -1.09 -0.63 17.38
CA PHE A 30 -2.24 -0.19 18.15
C PHE A 30 -3.52 -0.36 17.33
N THR A 31 -4.58 -0.86 17.96
CA THR A 31 -5.93 -0.84 17.37
C THR A 31 -6.92 -0.36 18.42
N PRO A 32 -7.62 0.76 18.16
CA PRO A 32 -8.65 1.25 19.05
C PRO A 32 -9.73 0.20 19.31
N LYS A 33 -10.26 0.14 20.53
CA LYS A 33 -11.25 -0.87 20.94
C LYS A 33 -12.52 -0.92 20.07
N PHE A 34 -12.87 0.19 19.43
CA PHE A 34 -14.05 0.28 18.57
C PHE A 34 -13.81 -0.22 17.14
N VAL A 35 -12.57 -0.50 16.77
CA VAL A 35 -12.22 -0.97 15.42
C VAL A 35 -12.46 -2.48 15.34
N LYS A 36 -13.18 -2.90 14.30
CA LYS A 36 -13.14 -4.26 13.80
C LYS A 36 -12.23 -4.29 12.58
N ARG A 37 -11.10 -4.99 12.67
CA ARG A 37 -10.23 -5.25 11.51
C ARG A 37 -10.92 -6.23 10.58
N TYR A 38 -10.93 -5.92 9.28
CA TYR A 38 -11.45 -6.77 8.21
C TYR A 38 -10.32 -7.40 7.37
N ALA A 39 -9.08 -6.94 7.52
CA ALA A 39 -7.90 -7.51 6.90
C ALA A 39 -6.66 -7.33 7.82
N ASP A 40 -5.56 -7.95 7.41
CA ASP A 40 -4.22 -7.78 8.00
C ASP A 40 -3.25 -7.35 6.89
N LEU A 41 -3.48 -6.14 6.36
CA LEU A 41 -2.75 -5.65 5.20
C LEU A 41 -1.31 -5.26 5.56
N GLY A 42 -1.05 -4.87 6.81
CA GLY A 42 0.31 -4.59 7.30
C GLY A 42 1.24 -5.79 7.12
N GLN A 43 0.79 -6.99 7.49
CA GLN A 43 1.57 -8.21 7.29
C GLN A 43 1.79 -8.53 5.80
N GLN A 44 0.74 -8.40 4.98
CA GLN A 44 0.84 -8.66 3.54
C GLN A 44 1.84 -7.72 2.84
N ILE A 45 1.84 -6.44 3.22
CA ILE A 45 2.79 -5.46 2.70
C ILE A 45 4.21 -5.78 3.16
N ALA A 46 4.40 -6.18 4.43
CA ALA A 46 5.72 -6.58 4.93
C ALA A 46 6.28 -7.78 4.16
N ASP A 47 5.44 -8.79 3.90
CA ASP A 47 5.83 -9.97 3.14
C ASP A 47 6.15 -9.63 1.67
N ALA A 48 5.34 -8.77 1.04
CA ALA A 48 5.59 -8.30 -0.31
C ALA A 48 6.91 -7.52 -0.41
N ALA A 49 7.17 -6.61 0.53
CA ALA A 49 8.41 -5.84 0.59
C ALA A 49 9.63 -6.74 0.78
N LYS A 50 9.52 -7.78 1.61
CA LYS A 50 10.57 -8.78 1.79
C LYS A 50 10.82 -9.56 0.50
N SER A 51 9.77 -10.09 -0.13
CA SER A 51 9.88 -10.83 -1.40
C SER A 51 10.55 -9.98 -2.47
N TYR A 52 10.12 -8.74 -2.64
CA TYR A 52 10.73 -7.79 -3.57
C TYR A 52 12.21 -7.56 -3.25
N SER A 53 12.55 -7.34 -1.97
CA SER A 53 13.93 -7.16 -1.55
C SER A 53 14.80 -8.40 -1.82
N ASP A 54 14.25 -9.60 -1.66
CA ASP A 54 14.95 -10.85 -1.94
C ASP A 54 15.19 -11.00 -3.44
N ASP A 55 14.17 -10.73 -4.27
CA ASP A 55 14.29 -10.77 -5.74
C ASP A 55 15.34 -9.79 -6.27
N VAL A 56 15.41 -8.57 -5.72
CA VAL A 56 16.44 -7.58 -6.07
C VAL A 56 17.84 -8.08 -5.67
N ARG A 57 17.99 -8.61 -4.46
CA ARG A 57 19.29 -9.09 -3.96
C ARG A 57 19.79 -10.32 -4.72
N SER A 58 18.89 -11.18 -5.17
CA SER A 58 19.25 -12.36 -5.96
C SER A 58 19.35 -12.08 -7.45
N GLY A 59 19.06 -10.85 -7.90
CA GLY A 59 19.06 -10.47 -9.31
C GLY A 59 17.94 -11.10 -10.14
N VAL A 60 16.86 -11.56 -9.48
CA VAL A 60 15.64 -12.03 -10.15
C VAL A 60 14.85 -10.85 -10.69
N PHE A 61 14.78 -9.75 -9.91
CA PHE A 61 14.17 -8.50 -10.34
C PHE A 61 15.23 -7.39 -10.54
N PRO A 62 15.13 -6.58 -11.60
CA PRO A 62 14.17 -6.70 -12.71
C PRO A 62 14.54 -7.85 -13.67
N GLY A 63 13.53 -8.61 -14.08
CA GLY A 63 13.63 -9.51 -15.23
C GLY A 63 13.57 -8.75 -16.56
N PRO A 64 13.92 -9.37 -17.70
CA PRO A 64 13.85 -8.73 -19.02
C PRO A 64 12.50 -8.11 -19.36
N GLU A 65 11.39 -8.69 -18.89
CA GLU A 65 10.02 -8.20 -19.05
C GLU A 65 9.75 -6.87 -18.34
N HIS A 66 10.61 -6.50 -17.38
CA HIS A 66 10.56 -5.25 -16.63
C HIS A 66 11.58 -4.22 -17.11
N CYS A 67 12.30 -4.51 -18.20
CA CYS A 67 13.31 -3.63 -18.80
C CYS A 67 12.88 -3.15 -20.18
N PHE A 68 13.11 -1.88 -20.50
CA PHE A 68 12.98 -1.40 -21.87
C PHE A 68 14.20 -1.79 -22.70
N ALA A 69 13.98 -2.25 -23.93
CA ALA A 69 15.08 -2.48 -24.86
C ALA A 69 15.65 -1.12 -25.31
N MET A 70 16.96 -0.92 -25.13
CA MET A 70 17.66 0.17 -25.79
C MET A 70 17.47 0.01 -27.31
N ARG A 71 16.97 1.06 -27.96
CA ARG A 71 16.84 1.05 -29.42
C ARG A 71 18.26 1.09 -30.01
N PRO A 72 18.63 0.22 -30.95
CA PRO A 72 19.94 0.29 -31.59
C PRO A 72 20.06 1.62 -32.36
N GLY A 73 21.06 2.44 -32.03
CA GLY A 73 21.42 3.66 -32.77
C GLY A 73 20.96 5.00 -32.17
N ALA A 74 20.61 5.06 -30.88
CA ALA A 74 20.65 6.35 -30.17
C ALA A 74 22.11 6.57 -29.72
N ASP A 75 22.88 7.22 -30.59
CA ASP A 75 24.20 7.73 -30.24
C ASP A 75 24.08 8.67 -29.03
N ASP A 76 25.08 8.64 -28.16
CA ASP A 76 25.24 9.45 -26.95
C ASP A 76 25.19 10.96 -27.25
N ASP A 77 23.99 11.53 -27.39
CA ASP A 77 23.73 12.97 -27.36
C ASP A 77 22.48 13.26 -26.53
N ASP A 78 22.69 13.41 -25.22
CA ASP A 78 21.80 14.24 -24.42
C ASP A 78 22.62 14.97 -23.35
N SER A 79 23.40 15.94 -23.83
CA SER A 79 23.54 17.19 -23.11
C SER A 79 22.28 18.04 -23.34
N ALA A 80 21.28 17.94 -22.46
CA ALA A 80 20.27 18.99 -22.28
C ALA A 80 19.44 18.79 -20.99
N ASP A 81 19.63 19.72 -20.04
CA ASP A 81 18.61 20.43 -19.25
C ASP A 81 17.42 19.65 -18.61
N ASP A 82 17.54 19.28 -17.32
CA ASP A 82 16.82 19.87 -16.15
C ASP A 82 17.32 19.25 -14.82
#